data_AF-A0A3N7CVF2-F1
#
_entry.id   AF-A0A3N7CVF2-F1
#
_cell.length_a   1.000
_cell.length_b   1.000
_cell.length_c   1.000
_cell.angle_alpha   90.00
_cell.angle_beta   90.00
_cell.angle_gamma   90.00
#
_symmetry.space_group_name_H-M   'P 1'
#
loop_
_entity.id
_entity.type
_entity.pdbx_description
1 polymer ?
#
loop_
_entity_poly.entity_id
_entity_poly.type
_entity_poly.pdbx_seq_one_letter_code
_entity_poly.pdbx_strand_id
1 'polypeptide(L)'
;MSNYAEMLGLDPEAVLTMAETYSGYAAAREETDQPAYNREWIASSWLIGAVFQTLIEPSAAKPMFQQAAWNYAMLGMPIWRICQVCAGKERDQINEQISAKTYPDDEDAFYQTLQREFRRSPSRETNGSYFQQNKLENELFGTIPNLHIPYGLVLQAINDSNQWYSEKQPKLQNFKQVARRMNEITDLYRSDEYYWQNLQGQIIPFEPAAIAISIVFVKKWLESGNKLETLIKNSGLQKRQSLLLEIAAELLEKPDKLDQY
;
A
#
# COMPACT_ATOMS: atom_id res chain seq x y z
N MET A 1 15.60 -13.79 1.78
CA MET A 1 15.17 -12.43 1.42
C MET A 1 14.85 -12.44 -0.06
N SER A 2 13.65 -12.02 -0.43
CA SER A 2 13.16 -12.05 -1.81
C SER A 2 13.53 -10.73 -2.50
N ASN A 3 14.29 -10.80 -3.59
CA ASN A 3 14.61 -9.65 -4.41
C ASN A 3 13.57 -9.52 -5.54
N TYR A 4 12.58 -8.66 -5.35
CA TYR A 4 11.49 -8.41 -6.31
C TYR A 4 11.92 -7.53 -7.48
N ALA A 5 13.04 -6.80 -7.38
CA ALA A 5 13.58 -5.99 -8.47
C ALA A 5 13.88 -6.85 -9.71
N GLU A 6 14.47 -8.03 -9.52
CA GLU A 6 14.78 -8.96 -10.61
C GLU A 6 13.53 -9.47 -11.32
N MET A 7 12.43 -9.71 -10.58
CA MET A 7 11.15 -10.13 -11.16
C MET A 7 10.53 -9.05 -12.05
N LEU A 8 10.85 -7.78 -11.78
CA LEU A 8 10.48 -6.63 -12.58
C LEU A 8 11.48 -6.31 -13.71
N GLY A 9 12.60 -7.03 -13.79
CA GLY A 9 13.68 -6.76 -14.74
C GLY A 9 14.45 -5.47 -14.44
N LEU A 10 14.49 -5.06 -13.17
CA LEU A 10 15.26 -3.92 -12.69
C LEU A 10 16.59 -4.38 -12.11
N ASP A 11 17.61 -3.53 -12.21
CA ASP A 11 18.88 -3.74 -11.52
C ASP A 11 18.69 -3.52 -10.00
N PRO A 12 18.89 -4.55 -9.15
CA PRO A 12 18.73 -4.43 -7.71
C PRO A 12 19.65 -3.38 -7.08
N GLU A 13 20.86 -3.20 -7.60
CA GLU A 13 21.82 -2.23 -7.08
C GLU A 13 21.36 -0.79 -7.36
N ALA A 14 20.87 -0.54 -8.58
CA ALA A 14 20.24 0.74 -8.92
C ALA A 14 19.01 1.02 -8.05
N VAL A 15 18.14 0.02 -7.85
CA VAL A 15 16.94 0.15 -6.99
C VAL A 15 17.33 0.48 -5.54
N LEU A 16 18.32 -0.21 -4.98
CA LEU A 16 18.83 0.07 -3.63
C LEU A 16 19.43 1.47 -3.54
N THR A 17 20.23 1.86 -4.53
CA THR A 17 20.83 3.21 -4.59
C THR A 17 19.75 4.29 -4.60
N MET A 18 18.64 4.08 -5.33
CA MET A 18 17.51 5.01 -5.34
C MET A 18 16.83 5.08 -3.95
N ALA A 19 16.62 3.94 -3.29
CA ALA A 19 16.05 3.89 -1.95
C ALA A 19 16.92 4.65 -0.94
N GLU A 20 18.23 4.42 -0.95
CA GLU A 20 19.21 5.09 -0.06
C GLU A 20 19.34 6.58 -0.36
N THR A 21 19.33 6.98 -1.64
CA THR A 21 19.45 8.38 -2.04
C THR A 21 18.27 9.20 -1.53
N TYR A 22 17.04 8.71 -1.72
CA TYR A 22 15.85 9.43 -1.28
C TYR A 22 15.70 9.44 0.25
N SER A 23 15.93 8.31 0.91
CA SER A 23 15.88 8.24 2.38
C SER A 23 16.98 9.07 3.04
N GLY A 24 18.21 9.05 2.49
CA GLY A 24 19.32 9.87 2.94
C GLY A 24 19.07 11.37 2.75
N TYR A 25 18.47 11.76 1.62
CA TYR A 25 18.05 13.15 1.40
C TYR A 25 16.97 13.58 2.40
N ALA A 26 15.97 12.73 2.68
CA ALA A 26 14.94 13.02 3.65
C ALA A 26 15.53 13.21 5.06
N ALA A 27 16.40 12.29 5.50
CA ALA A 27 17.07 12.36 6.80
C ALA A 27 17.93 13.63 6.93
N ALA A 28 18.76 13.93 5.92
CA ALA A 28 19.59 15.14 5.92
C ALA A 28 18.76 16.43 6.01
N ARG A 29 17.55 16.45 5.41
CA ARG A 29 16.63 17.59 5.49
C ARG A 29 15.92 17.68 6.85
N GLU A 30 15.60 16.57 7.49
CA GLU A 30 15.05 16.54 8.84
C GLU A 30 16.04 17.08 9.89
N GLU A 31 17.34 16.85 9.69
CA GLU A 31 18.41 17.35 10.56
C GLU A 31 18.69 18.85 10.40
N THR A 32 18.29 19.46 9.29
CA THR A 32 18.43 20.92 9.10
C THR A 32 17.34 21.68 9.86
N ASP A 33 17.68 22.75 10.58
CA ASP A 33 16.80 23.56 11.46
C ASP A 33 15.56 24.23 10.78
N GLN A 34 15.23 23.90 9.52
CA GLN A 34 14.06 24.40 8.81
C GLN A 34 13.13 23.29 8.27
N PRO A 35 12.74 22.27 9.08
CA PRO A 35 11.89 21.19 8.60
C PRO A 35 10.47 21.65 8.26
N ALA A 36 10.04 22.81 8.74
CA ALA A 36 8.70 23.35 8.48
C ALA A 36 8.48 23.81 7.03
N TYR A 37 9.53 24.26 6.32
CA TYR A 37 9.40 24.81 4.96
C TYR A 37 9.51 23.77 3.84
N ASN A 38 10.02 22.57 4.13
CA ASN A 38 10.28 21.53 3.13
C ASN A 38 9.62 20.19 3.49
N ARG A 39 8.59 20.20 4.35
CA ARG A 39 8.01 18.97 4.88
C ARG A 39 7.35 18.13 3.80
N GLU A 40 6.78 18.73 2.75
CA GLU A 40 6.25 17.98 1.60
C GLU A 40 7.35 17.16 0.91
N TRP A 41 8.55 17.73 0.81
CA TRP A 41 9.68 17.11 0.13
C TRP A 41 10.26 15.99 0.99
N ILE A 42 10.38 16.21 2.30
CA ILE A 42 10.76 15.18 3.28
C ILE A 42 9.77 14.01 3.20
N ALA A 43 8.46 14.28 3.22
CA ALA A 43 7.42 13.26 3.14
C ALA A 43 7.49 12.45 1.84
N SER A 44 7.66 13.15 0.71
CA SER A 44 7.77 12.54 -0.61
C SER A 44 9.04 11.70 -0.75
N SER A 45 10.18 12.19 -0.27
CA SER A 45 11.45 11.45 -0.32
C SER A 45 11.41 10.18 0.54
N TRP A 46 10.84 10.24 1.76
CA TRP A 46 10.61 9.03 2.55
C TRP A 46 9.70 8.02 1.84
N LEU A 47 8.62 8.49 1.21
CA LEU A 47 7.68 7.63 0.50
C LEU A 47 8.31 6.96 -0.72
N ILE A 48 9.04 7.71 -1.55
CA ILE A 48 9.72 7.17 -2.73
C ILE A 48 10.79 6.17 -2.30
N GLY A 49 11.60 6.52 -1.28
CA GLY A 49 12.59 5.60 -0.71
C GLY A 49 11.95 4.30 -0.21
N ALA A 50 10.84 4.39 0.51
CA ALA A 50 10.08 3.24 0.98
C ALA A 50 9.61 2.34 -0.18
N VAL A 51 9.05 2.93 -1.24
CA VAL A 51 8.55 2.18 -2.40
C VAL A 51 9.68 1.41 -3.10
N PHE A 52 10.84 2.03 -3.32
CA PHE A 52 12.00 1.30 -3.87
C PHE A 52 12.50 0.23 -2.89
N GLN A 53 12.56 0.53 -1.59
CA GLN A 53 12.96 -0.44 -0.57
C GLN A 53 12.04 -1.67 -0.54
N THR A 54 10.74 -1.53 -0.84
CA THR A 54 9.83 -2.69 -0.90
C THR A 54 10.21 -3.71 -1.97
N LEU A 55 10.96 -3.32 -3.00
CA LEU A 55 11.42 -4.24 -4.03
C LEU A 55 12.62 -5.08 -3.60
N ILE A 56 13.38 -4.62 -2.61
CA ILE A 56 14.63 -5.27 -2.16
C ILE A 56 14.40 -5.99 -0.83
N GLU A 57 13.81 -5.27 0.13
CA GLU A 57 13.55 -5.76 1.47
C GLU A 57 12.28 -5.08 2.03
N PRO A 58 11.09 -5.70 1.84
CA PRO A 58 9.83 -5.15 2.31
C PRO A 58 9.83 -4.78 3.80
N SER A 59 10.44 -5.61 4.66
CA SER A 59 10.53 -5.34 6.10
C SER A 59 11.28 -4.04 6.42
N ALA A 60 12.35 -3.72 5.70
CA ALA A 60 13.13 -2.49 5.87
C ALA A 60 12.39 -1.24 5.36
N ALA A 61 11.39 -1.39 4.50
CA ALA A 61 10.58 -0.27 4.01
C ALA A 61 9.60 0.26 5.08
N LYS A 62 9.20 -0.56 6.07
CA LYS A 62 8.24 -0.20 7.12
C LYS A 62 8.59 1.09 7.89
N PRO A 63 9.83 1.27 8.42
CA PRO A 63 10.22 2.52 9.08
C PRO A 63 10.16 3.73 8.14
N MET A 64 10.50 3.58 6.86
CA MET A 64 10.43 4.66 5.87
C MET A 64 8.98 5.08 5.60
N PHE A 65 8.06 4.11 5.42
CA PHE A 65 6.63 4.38 5.34
C PHE A 65 6.09 5.09 6.59
N GLN A 66 6.60 4.72 7.77
CA GLN A 66 6.23 5.37 9.03
C GLN A 66 6.66 6.85 9.06
N GLN A 67 7.87 7.17 8.58
CA GLN A 67 8.35 8.56 8.49
C GLN A 67 7.54 9.37 7.47
N ALA A 68 7.23 8.77 6.31
CA ALA A 68 6.35 9.39 5.33
C ALA A 68 4.96 9.67 5.94
N ALA A 69 4.38 8.69 6.65
CA ALA A 69 3.09 8.86 7.31
C ALA A 69 3.10 10.00 8.33
N TRP A 70 4.13 10.09 9.17
CA TRP A 70 4.25 11.17 10.16
C TRP A 70 4.34 12.55 9.50
N ASN A 71 5.19 12.70 8.48
CA ASN A 71 5.36 13.97 7.78
C ASN A 71 4.09 14.41 7.03
N TYR A 72 3.44 13.49 6.30
CA TYR A 72 2.16 13.78 5.63
C TYR A 72 1.01 14.07 6.60
N ALA A 73 0.99 13.41 7.76
CA ALA A 73 0.00 13.68 8.78
C ALA A 73 0.14 15.12 9.31
N MET A 74 1.37 15.56 9.58
CA MET A 74 1.66 16.94 10.02
C MET A 74 1.32 18.00 8.97
N LEU A 75 1.31 17.64 7.69
CA LEU A 75 0.84 18.48 6.59
C LEU A 75 -0.69 18.47 6.42
N GLY A 76 -1.41 17.57 7.11
CA GLY A 76 -2.85 17.37 6.93
C GLY A 76 -3.22 16.71 5.60
N MET A 77 -2.30 15.99 4.95
CA MET A 77 -2.54 15.34 3.66
C MET A 77 -3.04 13.90 3.82
N PRO A 78 -4.16 13.50 3.21
CA PRO A 78 -4.85 12.23 3.50
C PRO A 78 -4.00 10.97 3.23
N ILE A 79 -3.02 11.08 2.33
CA ILE A 79 -2.06 10.02 1.96
C ILE A 79 -1.30 9.42 3.16
N TRP A 80 -1.20 10.13 4.29
CA TRP A 80 -0.60 9.56 5.50
C TRP A 80 -1.24 8.25 5.94
N ARG A 81 -2.54 8.05 5.66
CA ARG A 81 -3.28 6.84 6.02
C ARG A 81 -2.84 5.62 5.24
N ILE A 82 -2.60 5.75 3.94
CA ILE A 82 -2.08 4.65 3.14
C ILE A 82 -0.64 4.35 3.52
N CYS A 83 0.18 5.37 3.79
CA CYS A 83 1.54 5.17 4.32
C CYS A 83 1.52 4.41 5.64
N GLN A 84 0.55 4.68 6.53
CA GLN A 84 0.42 3.94 7.78
C GLN A 84 0.02 2.47 7.56
N VAL A 85 -0.85 2.18 6.59
CA VAL A 85 -1.17 0.79 6.20
C VAL A 85 0.10 0.09 5.72
N CYS A 86 0.89 0.73 4.86
CA CYS A 86 2.17 0.20 4.36
C CYS A 86 3.22 0.00 5.46
N ALA A 87 3.24 0.85 6.49
CA ALA A 87 4.13 0.71 7.64
C ALA A 87 3.77 -0.48 8.56
N GLY A 88 2.57 -1.07 8.40
CA GLY A 88 2.14 -2.22 9.20
C GLY A 88 1.88 -1.92 10.68
N LYS A 89 1.81 -0.65 11.09
CA LYS A 89 1.59 -0.26 12.50
C LYS A 89 0.12 0.00 12.81
N GLU A 90 -0.41 -0.71 13.81
CA GLU A 90 -1.70 -0.41 14.43
C GLU A 90 -1.56 0.81 15.37
N ARG A 91 -1.86 2.00 14.84
CA ARG A 91 -2.37 3.21 15.51
C ARG A 91 -1.51 4.03 16.51
N ASP A 92 -0.44 3.56 17.13
CA ASP A 92 0.01 4.26 18.36
C ASP A 92 0.75 5.61 18.22
N GLN A 93 1.13 6.09 17.02
CA GLN A 93 2.05 7.25 16.92
C GLN A 93 1.52 8.48 16.16
N ILE A 94 0.35 8.42 15.53
CA ILE A 94 -0.20 9.56 14.78
C ILE A 94 -1.54 9.93 15.40
N ASN A 95 -1.52 10.92 16.31
CA ASN A 95 -2.72 11.46 16.93
C ASN A 95 -3.67 11.97 15.84
N GLU A 96 -4.87 11.37 15.75
CA GLU A 96 -5.97 11.80 14.86
C GLU A 96 -6.51 13.21 15.22
N GLN A 97 -5.91 13.90 16.19
CA GLN A 97 -6.20 15.29 16.57
C GLN A 97 -5.59 16.34 15.63
N ILE A 98 -4.83 15.93 14.61
CA ILE A 98 -4.32 16.88 13.62
C ILE A 98 -5.51 17.47 12.86
N SER A 99 -5.67 18.79 13.01
CA SER A 99 -6.82 19.57 12.54
C SER A 99 -7.15 19.23 11.09
N ALA A 100 -8.27 18.52 10.90
CA ALA A 100 -8.88 18.35 9.60
C ALA A 100 -9.30 19.73 9.10
N LYS A 101 -8.47 20.38 8.29
CA LYS A 101 -9.01 21.26 7.25
C LYS A 101 -9.93 20.37 6.44
N THR A 102 -11.23 20.54 6.69
CA THR A 102 -12.29 19.68 6.22
C THR A 102 -12.33 19.75 4.70
N TYR A 103 -11.80 18.74 4.03
CA TYR A 103 -12.20 18.42 2.67
C TYR A 103 -12.82 17.02 2.75
N PRO A 104 -14.15 16.89 2.70
CA PRO A 104 -14.77 15.61 2.40
C PRO A 104 -14.57 15.38 0.90
N ASP A 105 -13.33 15.11 0.51
CA ASP A 105 -13.01 14.61 -0.82
C ASP A 105 -13.06 13.07 -0.77
N ASP A 106 -13.50 12.46 -1.85
CA ASP A 106 -13.70 11.02 -1.97
C ASP A 106 -12.41 10.25 -1.64
N GLU A 107 -11.24 10.87 -1.89
CA GLU A 107 -9.92 10.31 -1.60
C GLU A 107 -9.67 10.11 -0.09
N ASP A 108 -9.95 11.09 0.77
CA ASP A 108 -9.75 10.95 2.21
C ASP A 108 -10.71 9.90 2.80
N ALA A 109 -11.97 9.90 2.36
CA ALA A 109 -12.96 8.90 2.74
C ALA A 109 -12.55 7.47 2.32
N PHE A 110 -11.97 7.34 1.11
CA PHE A 110 -11.40 6.09 0.62
C PHE A 110 -10.22 5.63 1.48
N TYR A 111 -9.24 6.50 1.75
CA TYR A 111 -8.08 6.14 2.57
C TYR A 111 -8.43 5.84 4.03
N GLN A 112 -9.40 6.55 4.60
CA GLN A 112 -9.98 6.22 5.91
C GLN A 112 -10.59 4.82 5.90
N THR A 113 -11.28 4.44 4.83
CA THR A 113 -11.86 3.10 4.70
C THR A 113 -10.78 2.02 4.61
N LEU A 114 -9.74 2.20 3.79
CA LEU A 114 -8.61 1.26 3.73
C LEU A 114 -7.94 1.08 5.10
N GLN A 115 -7.67 2.18 5.79
CA GLN A 115 -7.06 2.15 7.13
C GLN A 115 -7.97 1.45 8.16
N ARG A 116 -9.28 1.70 8.12
CA ARG A 116 -10.26 1.03 9.00
C ARG A 116 -10.29 -0.48 8.73
N GLU A 117 -10.34 -0.88 7.47
CA GLU A 117 -10.41 -2.29 7.08
C GLU A 117 -9.10 -3.03 7.36
N PHE A 118 -7.94 -2.35 7.23
CA PHE A 118 -6.67 -2.87 7.71
C PHE A 118 -6.69 -3.13 9.22
N ARG A 119 -7.32 -2.28 10.03
CA ARG A 119 -7.38 -2.44 11.50
C ARG A 119 -8.44 -3.44 11.97
N ARG A 120 -9.40 -3.81 11.12
CA ARG A 120 -10.52 -4.69 11.48
C ARG A 120 -10.02 -6.13 11.59
N SER A 121 -10.23 -6.78 12.74
CA SER A 121 -10.03 -8.22 12.88
C SER A 121 -11.35 -8.96 12.66
N PRO A 122 -11.37 -10.08 11.91
CA PRO A 122 -12.58 -10.87 11.67
C PRO A 122 -13.18 -11.49 12.95
N SER A 123 -12.40 -11.61 14.03
CA SER A 123 -12.81 -12.25 15.28
C SER A 123 -13.78 -11.43 16.16
N ARG A 124 -14.15 -10.20 15.77
CA ARG A 124 -14.95 -9.27 16.60
C ARG A 124 -16.36 -8.96 16.13
N GLU A 125 -16.87 -9.59 15.07
CA GLU A 125 -18.23 -9.29 14.60
C GLU A 125 -19.33 -10.03 15.36
N THR A 126 -19.85 -9.33 16.37
CA THR A 126 -21.23 -9.47 16.85
C THR A 126 -22.13 -8.54 16.02
N ASN A 127 -22.85 -9.09 15.05
CA ASN A 127 -24.18 -8.71 14.52
C ASN A 127 -24.59 -7.24 14.24
N GLY A 128 -23.70 -6.23 14.24
CA GLY A 128 -24.15 -4.82 14.27
C GLY A 128 -23.77 -3.87 13.12
N SER A 129 -22.73 -4.13 12.31
CA SER A 129 -22.07 -3.05 11.55
C SER A 129 -22.28 -3.02 10.02
N TYR A 130 -23.00 -3.98 9.43
CA TYR A 130 -23.23 -4.02 7.97
C TYR A 130 -24.02 -2.83 7.42
N PHE A 131 -24.79 -2.13 8.26
CA PHE A 131 -25.69 -1.05 7.81
C PHE A 131 -24.99 0.28 7.45
N GLN A 132 -23.74 0.53 7.86
CA GLN A 132 -23.04 1.77 7.54
C GLN A 132 -22.15 1.69 6.29
N GLN A 133 -21.70 0.49 5.89
CA GLN A 133 -20.85 0.31 4.70
C GLN A 133 -21.60 0.59 3.38
N ASN A 134 -22.85 0.15 3.27
CA ASN A 134 -23.66 0.35 2.05
C ASN A 134 -23.95 1.82 1.72
N LYS A 135 -23.83 2.74 2.69
CA LYS A 135 -24.11 4.17 2.45
C LYS A 135 -22.91 4.87 1.80
N LEU A 136 -21.69 4.56 2.24
CA LEU A 136 -20.45 5.10 1.68
C LEU A 136 -20.14 4.57 0.26
N GLU A 137 -20.49 3.31 -0.04
CA GLU A 137 -20.27 2.74 -1.38
C GLU A 137 -21.06 3.43 -2.49
N ASN A 138 -22.21 4.02 -2.15
CA ASN A 138 -23.06 4.73 -3.11
C ASN A 138 -22.72 6.22 -3.24
N GLU A 139 -21.78 6.74 -2.43
CA GLU A 139 -21.48 8.17 -2.34
C GLU A 139 -20.09 8.54 -2.91
N LEU A 140 -19.19 7.57 -3.12
CA LEU A 140 -17.84 7.80 -3.67
C LEU A 140 -17.83 7.61 -5.19
N PHE A 141 -17.56 8.68 -5.94
CA PHE A 141 -17.59 8.71 -7.41
C PHE A 141 -16.20 8.85 -8.05
N GLY A 142 -15.16 9.14 -7.26
CA GLY A 142 -13.79 9.30 -7.75
C GLY A 142 -13.06 8.01 -8.15
N THR A 143 -11.82 8.21 -8.57
CA THR A 143 -10.86 7.14 -8.91
C THR A 143 -9.60 7.30 -8.10
N ILE A 144 -8.92 6.19 -7.79
CA ILE A 144 -7.61 6.23 -7.16
C ILE A 144 -6.63 6.98 -8.09
N PRO A 145 -5.97 8.05 -7.62
CA PRO A 145 -5.00 8.80 -8.41
C PRO A 145 -3.93 7.88 -8.99
N ASN A 146 -3.49 8.17 -10.22
CA ASN A 146 -2.51 7.40 -11.01
C ASN A 146 -2.91 5.95 -11.36
N LEU A 147 -3.74 5.29 -10.54
CA LEU A 147 -4.26 3.94 -10.82
C LEU A 147 -5.47 3.95 -11.77
N HIS A 148 -6.23 5.04 -11.81
CA HIS A 148 -7.48 5.17 -12.58
C HIS A 148 -8.48 4.02 -12.28
N ILE A 149 -8.44 3.47 -11.06
CA ILE A 149 -9.37 2.45 -10.57
C ILE A 149 -10.49 3.16 -9.80
N PRO A 150 -11.78 2.94 -10.15
CA PRO A 150 -12.90 3.51 -9.40
C PRO A 150 -12.87 3.10 -7.94
N TYR A 151 -13.09 4.05 -7.01
CA TYR A 151 -13.17 3.75 -5.59
C TYR A 151 -14.21 2.68 -5.29
N GLY A 152 -15.40 2.78 -5.90
CA GLY A 152 -16.49 1.82 -5.72
C GLY A 152 -16.10 0.38 -6.06
N LEU A 153 -15.27 0.15 -7.08
CA LEU A 153 -14.80 -1.20 -7.44
C LEU A 153 -13.91 -1.79 -6.34
N VAL A 154 -13.02 -0.98 -5.77
CA VAL A 154 -12.13 -1.42 -4.68
C VAL A 154 -12.93 -1.70 -3.41
N LEU A 155 -13.91 -0.85 -3.09
CA LEU A 155 -14.77 -1.03 -1.92
C LEU A 155 -15.64 -2.28 -2.02
N GLN A 156 -16.22 -2.54 -3.20
CA GLN A 156 -16.95 -3.78 -3.46
C GLN A 156 -16.04 -5.01 -3.28
N ALA A 157 -14.81 -4.97 -3.81
CA ALA A 157 -13.85 -6.06 -3.60
C ALA A 157 -13.49 -6.24 -2.11
N ILE A 158 -13.36 -5.16 -1.34
CA ILE A 158 -13.12 -5.21 0.12
C ILE A 158 -14.34 -5.78 0.85
N ASN A 159 -15.56 -5.47 0.41
CA ASN A 159 -16.75 -6.04 1.01
C ASN A 159 -16.91 -7.53 0.68
N ASP A 160 -16.62 -7.92 -0.56
CA ASP A 160 -16.56 -9.33 -0.97
C ASP A 160 -15.53 -10.11 -0.13
N SER A 161 -14.42 -9.45 0.24
CA SER A 161 -13.36 -10.07 1.04
C SER A 161 -13.78 -10.45 2.47
N ASN A 162 -14.84 -9.84 3.00
CA ASN A 162 -15.44 -10.27 4.27
C ASN A 162 -16.09 -11.66 4.19
N GLN A 163 -16.20 -12.24 3.00
CA GLN A 163 -16.84 -13.54 2.79
C GLN A 163 -15.89 -14.56 2.15
N TRP A 164 -14.57 -14.32 2.21
CA TRP A 164 -13.51 -15.21 1.72
C TRP A 164 -13.24 -16.43 2.63
N TYR A 165 -14.18 -16.78 3.51
CA TYR A 165 -14.12 -17.97 4.39
C TYR A 165 -14.24 -19.31 3.65
N SER A 166 -14.70 -19.30 2.40
CA SER A 166 -14.78 -20.50 1.57
C SER A 166 -14.17 -20.21 0.21
N GLU A 167 -13.37 -21.13 -0.31
CA GLU A 167 -12.68 -21.05 -1.62
C GLU A 167 -13.62 -20.89 -2.85
N LYS A 168 -14.90 -20.61 -2.64
CA LYS A 168 -15.88 -20.40 -3.71
C LYS A 168 -15.51 -19.16 -4.53
N GLN A 169 -15.08 -19.42 -5.78
CA GLN A 169 -14.56 -18.47 -6.76
C GLN A 169 -15.43 -17.26 -7.18
N PRO A 170 -16.79 -17.22 -7.06
CA PRO A 170 -17.56 -16.07 -7.52
C PRO A 170 -17.19 -14.76 -6.82
N LYS A 171 -16.71 -14.84 -5.57
CA LYS A 171 -16.43 -13.67 -4.71
C LYS A 171 -15.02 -13.09 -4.89
N LEU A 172 -14.26 -13.59 -5.87
CA LEU A 172 -12.96 -13.04 -6.23
C LEU A 172 -13.02 -12.15 -7.48
N GLN A 173 -14.16 -12.06 -8.17
CA GLN A 173 -14.25 -11.37 -9.46
C GLN A 173 -13.86 -9.88 -9.37
N ASN A 174 -14.38 -9.16 -8.38
CA ASN A 174 -14.02 -7.74 -8.18
C ASN A 174 -12.55 -7.59 -7.82
N PHE A 175 -12.03 -8.44 -6.92
CA PHE A 175 -10.61 -8.48 -6.60
C PHE A 175 -9.73 -8.72 -7.83
N LYS A 176 -10.09 -9.67 -8.71
CA LYS A 176 -9.36 -9.94 -9.96
C LYS A 176 -9.29 -8.72 -10.86
N GLN A 177 -10.40 -7.98 -10.97
CA GLN A 177 -10.43 -6.75 -11.76
C GLN A 177 -9.52 -5.67 -11.16
N VAL A 178 -9.57 -5.47 -9.84
CA VAL A 178 -8.69 -4.53 -9.14
C VAL A 178 -7.23 -4.92 -9.33
N ALA A 179 -6.87 -6.19 -9.06
CA ALA A 179 -5.51 -6.69 -9.19
C ALA A 179 -4.97 -6.58 -10.63
N ARG A 180 -5.81 -6.85 -11.64
CA ARG A 180 -5.42 -6.67 -13.04
C ARG A 180 -5.10 -5.20 -13.34
N ARG A 181 -5.96 -4.26 -12.96
CA ARG A 181 -5.73 -2.82 -13.22
C ARG A 181 -4.51 -2.28 -12.50
N MET A 182 -4.23 -2.72 -11.27
CA MET A 182 -3.01 -2.33 -10.55
C MET A 182 -1.74 -2.76 -11.30
N ASN A 183 -1.78 -3.91 -11.98
CA ASN A 183 -0.64 -4.44 -12.73
C ASN A 183 -0.49 -3.83 -14.14
N GLU A 184 -1.59 -3.38 -14.76
CA GLU A 184 -1.55 -2.76 -16.10
C GLU A 184 -0.62 -1.53 -16.15
N ILE A 185 -0.51 -0.78 -15.05
CA ILE A 185 0.39 0.39 -14.96
C ILE A 185 1.86 -0.01 -14.90
N THR A 186 2.18 -1.06 -14.14
CA THR A 186 3.53 -1.61 -14.10
C THR A 186 3.94 -2.10 -15.50
N ASP A 187 3.04 -2.77 -16.21
CA ASP A 187 3.29 -3.21 -17.58
C ASP A 187 3.45 -2.04 -18.57
N LEU A 188 2.71 -0.94 -18.37
CA LEU A 188 2.88 0.30 -19.14
C LEU A 188 4.25 0.93 -18.91
N TYR A 189 4.70 1.09 -17.66
CA TYR A 189 6.03 1.64 -17.38
C TYR A 189 7.15 0.78 -17.96
N ARG A 190 6.98 -0.54 -17.95
CA ARG A 190 7.93 -1.48 -18.57
C ARG A 190 7.99 -1.40 -20.08
N SER A 191 6.89 -1.01 -20.74
CA SER A 191 6.90 -0.82 -22.19
C SER A 191 7.85 0.31 -22.61
N ASP A 192 8.16 1.21 -21.67
CA ASP A 192 9.23 2.18 -21.79
C ASP A 192 10.57 1.62 -21.25
N GLU A 193 11.09 0.62 -21.95
CA GLU A 193 12.21 -0.22 -21.53
C GLU A 193 13.45 0.60 -21.14
N TYR A 194 13.73 1.68 -21.87
CA TYR A 194 14.90 2.53 -21.62
C TYR A 194 14.82 3.25 -20.27
N TYR A 195 13.71 3.94 -19.99
CA TYR A 195 13.56 4.67 -18.73
C TYR A 195 13.38 3.71 -17.56
N TRP A 196 12.69 2.58 -17.76
CA TRP A 196 12.50 1.55 -16.74
C TRP A 196 13.82 0.91 -16.31
N GLN A 197 14.63 0.44 -17.27
CA GLN A 197 15.92 -0.22 -16.96
C GLN A 197 16.93 0.73 -16.30
N ASN A 198 16.88 2.03 -16.63
CA ASN A 198 17.80 3.03 -16.09
C ASN A 198 17.20 3.82 -14.92
N LEU A 199 15.97 3.50 -14.48
CA LEU A 199 15.21 4.24 -13.46
C LEU A 199 15.23 5.78 -13.68
N GLN A 200 15.23 6.21 -14.94
CA GLN A 200 15.31 7.64 -15.30
C GLN A 200 13.92 8.29 -15.21
N GLY A 201 13.85 9.52 -14.69
CA GLY A 201 12.61 10.32 -14.65
C GLY A 201 11.78 10.14 -13.37
N GLN A 202 10.46 10.32 -13.48
CA GLN A 202 9.50 10.22 -12.35
C GLN A 202 8.99 8.78 -12.11
N ILE A 203 9.77 7.76 -12.49
CA ILE A 203 9.31 6.36 -12.42
C ILE A 203 9.29 5.91 -10.96
N ILE A 204 8.08 5.69 -10.43
CA ILE A 204 7.85 5.00 -9.16
C ILE A 204 7.33 3.59 -9.52
N PRO A 205 7.97 2.51 -9.04
CA PRO A 205 7.65 1.16 -9.50
C PRO A 205 6.23 0.72 -9.12
N PHE A 206 5.70 1.23 -8.01
CA PHE A 206 4.31 1.02 -7.60
C PHE A 206 3.71 2.27 -6.98
N GLU A 207 2.44 2.51 -7.27
CA GLU A 207 1.64 3.48 -6.51
C GLU A 207 1.47 2.99 -5.06
N PRO A 208 1.72 3.84 -4.05
CA PRO A 208 1.54 3.46 -2.64
C PRO A 208 0.14 2.95 -2.31
N ALA A 209 -0.88 3.48 -3.01
CA ALA A 209 -2.26 3.00 -2.87
C ALA A 209 -2.40 1.53 -3.31
N ALA A 210 -1.70 1.10 -4.36
CA ALA A 210 -1.73 -0.30 -4.80
C ALA A 210 -1.11 -1.25 -3.76
N ILE A 211 -0.02 -0.81 -3.12
CA ILE A 211 0.61 -1.54 -2.01
C ILE A 211 -0.38 -1.65 -0.84
N ALA A 212 -0.97 -0.53 -0.40
CA ALA A 212 -1.91 -0.51 0.72
C ALA A 212 -3.16 -1.38 0.47
N ILE A 213 -3.73 -1.31 -0.74
CA ILE A 213 -4.87 -2.15 -1.15
C ILE A 213 -4.48 -3.64 -1.10
N SER A 214 -3.30 -3.99 -1.61
CA SER A 214 -2.79 -5.36 -1.59
C SER A 214 -2.60 -5.87 -0.16
N ILE A 215 -2.06 -5.04 0.74
CA ILE A 215 -1.93 -5.36 2.17
C ILE A 215 -3.30 -5.66 2.80
N VAL A 216 -4.32 -4.85 2.55
CA VAL A 216 -5.67 -5.07 3.09
C VAL A 216 -6.24 -6.41 2.61
N PHE A 217 -6.13 -6.72 1.30
CA PHE A 217 -6.63 -7.98 0.77
C PHE A 217 -5.87 -9.19 1.30
N VAL A 218 -4.54 -9.13 1.30
CA VAL A 218 -3.71 -10.24 1.80
C VAL A 218 -3.96 -10.47 3.29
N LYS A 219 -4.07 -9.41 4.10
CA LYS A 219 -4.41 -9.52 5.53
C LYS A 219 -5.72 -10.27 5.72
N LYS A 220 -6.80 -9.82 5.07
CA LYS A 220 -8.12 -10.46 5.19
C LYS A 220 -8.12 -11.92 4.72
N TRP A 221 -7.38 -12.21 3.66
CA TRP A 221 -7.24 -13.56 3.15
C TRP A 221 -6.52 -14.48 4.15
N LEU A 222 -5.39 -14.04 4.69
CA LEU A 222 -4.59 -14.79 5.66
C LEU A 222 -5.34 -14.97 7.00
N GLU A 223 -6.03 -13.94 7.48
CA GLU A 223 -6.84 -14.01 8.71
C GLU A 223 -8.05 -14.96 8.59
N SER A 224 -8.47 -15.27 7.36
CA SER A 224 -9.49 -16.30 7.09
C SER A 224 -8.93 -17.73 7.18
N GLY A 225 -7.64 -17.90 7.53
CA GLY A 225 -6.96 -19.19 7.64
C GLY A 225 -6.48 -19.75 6.29
N ASN A 226 -6.58 -18.96 5.22
CA ASN A 226 -6.15 -19.37 3.88
C ASN A 226 -4.66 -19.09 3.66
N LYS A 227 -4.04 -19.82 2.73
CA LYS A 227 -2.64 -19.61 2.31
C LYS A 227 -2.53 -18.63 1.15
N LEU A 228 -1.46 -17.83 1.10
CA LEU A 228 -1.23 -16.83 0.04
C LEU A 228 -1.22 -17.46 -1.37
N GLU A 229 -0.62 -18.64 -1.51
CA GLU A 229 -0.51 -19.34 -2.80
C GLU A 229 -1.89 -19.69 -3.36
N THR A 230 -2.87 -19.95 -2.49
CA THR A 230 -4.26 -20.19 -2.88
C THR A 230 -4.92 -18.91 -3.42
N LEU A 231 -4.62 -17.74 -2.84
CA LEU A 231 -5.10 -16.45 -3.38
C LEU A 231 -4.51 -16.20 -4.76
N ILE A 232 -3.20 -16.35 -4.91
CA ILE A 232 -2.49 -16.16 -6.18
C ILE A 232 -3.06 -17.10 -7.24
N LYS A 233 -3.18 -18.39 -6.94
CA LYS A 233 -3.76 -19.38 -7.86
C LYS A 233 -5.20 -19.02 -8.26
N ASN A 234 -6.04 -18.66 -7.30
CA ASN A 234 -7.45 -18.37 -7.56
C ASN A 234 -7.68 -17.03 -8.23
N SER A 235 -6.76 -16.08 -8.08
CA SER A 235 -6.80 -14.77 -8.74
C SER A 235 -6.67 -14.88 -10.27
N GLY A 236 -6.02 -15.95 -10.78
CA GLY A 236 -5.72 -16.07 -12.20
C GLY A 236 -4.66 -15.06 -12.67
N LEU A 237 -3.98 -14.39 -11.74
CA LEU A 237 -2.83 -13.54 -12.03
C LEU A 237 -1.66 -14.41 -12.49
N GLN A 238 -0.89 -13.91 -13.45
CA GLN A 238 0.38 -14.53 -13.81
C GLN A 238 1.41 -14.35 -12.68
N LYS A 239 2.46 -15.17 -12.64
CA LYS A 239 3.52 -15.11 -11.61
C LYS A 239 4.15 -13.71 -11.44
N ARG A 240 4.18 -12.90 -12.48
CA ARG A 240 4.71 -11.52 -12.41
C ARG A 240 3.70 -10.52 -11.82
N GLN A 241 2.41 -10.82 -11.96
CA GLN A 241 1.30 -10.00 -11.48
C GLN A 241 0.95 -10.30 -10.01
N SER A 242 1.47 -11.39 -9.45
CA SER A 242 1.34 -11.71 -8.01
C SER A 242 2.32 -10.94 -7.13
N LEU A 243 3.29 -10.24 -7.71
CA LEU A 243 4.39 -9.61 -6.99
C LEU A 243 3.93 -8.61 -5.93
N LEU A 244 2.92 -7.77 -6.21
CA LEU A 244 2.34 -6.87 -5.20
C LEU A 244 1.70 -7.62 -4.03
N LEU A 245 1.13 -8.81 -4.27
CA LEU A 245 0.55 -9.65 -3.21
C LEU A 245 1.64 -10.33 -2.37
N GLU A 246 2.75 -10.70 -2.99
CA GLU A 246 3.93 -11.27 -2.32
C GLU A 246 4.61 -10.22 -1.44
N ILE A 247 4.87 -9.01 -1.97
CA ILE A 247 5.38 -7.86 -1.20
C ILE A 247 4.44 -7.53 -0.03
N ALA A 248 3.13 -7.50 -0.28
CA ALA A 248 2.14 -7.22 0.76
C ALA A 248 2.16 -8.27 1.89
N ALA A 249 2.39 -9.54 1.56
CA ALA A 249 2.53 -10.61 2.55
C ALA A 249 3.77 -10.42 3.41
N GLU A 250 4.94 -10.11 2.83
CA GLU A 250 6.17 -9.83 3.58
C GLU A 250 6.03 -8.56 4.45
N LEU A 251 5.29 -7.54 3.99
CA LEU A 251 4.96 -6.37 4.81
C LEU A 251 4.06 -6.72 6.00
N LEU A 252 3.26 -7.78 5.92
CA LEU A 252 2.41 -8.25 7.01
C LEU A 252 3.14 -9.20 7.97
N GLU A 253 4.20 -9.87 7.52
CA GLU A 253 5.03 -10.69 8.38
C GLU A 253 5.63 -9.82 9.49
N LYS A 254 5.56 -10.30 10.74
CA LYS A 254 6.29 -9.66 11.82
C LYS A 254 7.78 -9.80 11.51
N PRO A 255 8.61 -8.77 11.79
CA PRO A 255 10.05 -8.98 11.76
C PRO A 255 10.35 -10.13 12.74
N ASP A 256 10.62 -11.31 12.20
CA ASP A 256 10.98 -12.47 12.99
C ASP A 256 12.25 -12.11 13.78
N LYS A 257 12.17 -12.28 15.10
CA LYS A 257 13.25 -12.34 16.10
C LYS A 257 14.68 -12.26 15.52
N LEU A 258 15.14 -11.08 15.13
CA LEU A 258 16.53 -10.85 14.70
C LEU A 258 17.48 -10.54 15.86
N ASP A 259 16.99 -10.50 17.12
CA ASP A 259 17.80 -10.27 18.32
C ASP A 259 17.66 -11.41 19.36
N GLN A 260 17.90 -12.66 18.96
CA GLN A 260 18.18 -13.75 19.91
C GLN A 260 19.40 -14.57 19.48
N TYR A 261 20.54 -13.90 19.28
CA TYR A 261 21.88 -14.49 19.40
C TYR A 261 22.86 -13.46 19.95
#